data_AF-K9QHU8-F1
#
_entry.id   AF-K9QHU8-F1
#
_cell.length_a   1.000
_cell.length_b   1.000
_cell.length_c   1.000
_cell.angle_alpha   90.00
_cell.angle_beta   90.00
_cell.angle_gamma   90.00
#
_symmetry.space_group_name_H-M   'P 1'
#
loop_
_entity.id
_entity.type
_entity.pdbx_description
1 polymer ?
#
loop_
_entity_poly.entity_id
_entity_poly.type
_entity_poly.pdbx_seq_one_letter_code
_entity_poly.pdbx_strand_id
1 'polypeptide(L)' 'MPRYNRLSRVELGEEIIISNRGVPVAKLVPLRTSSNRQTSLGLDKERFIVPEDFNAPLPEEILAAFEGSEA' A
#
# COMPACT_ATOMS: atom_id res chain seq x y z
N MET A 1 -7.45 37.77 20.07
CA MET A 1 -7.34 36.30 20.09
C MET A 1 -7.70 35.78 18.70
N PRO A 2 -6.75 35.26 17.91
CA PRO A 2 -7.09 34.67 16.61
C PRO A 2 -8.05 33.50 16.84
N ARG A 3 -9.12 33.41 16.05
CA ARG A 3 -10.03 32.25 16.08
C ARG A 3 -9.32 31.09 15.40
N TYR A 4 -8.88 30.10 16.17
CA TYR A 4 -8.23 28.92 15.63
C TYR A 4 -9.25 28.05 14.86
N ASN A 5 -9.08 28.01 13.54
CA ASN A 5 -9.86 27.15 12.66
C ASN A 5 -9.47 25.68 12.89
N ARG A 6 -10.45 24.79 13.14
CA ARG A 6 -10.22 23.35 13.32
C ARG A 6 -9.59 22.71 12.09
N LEU A 7 -9.89 23.23 10.90
CA LEU A 7 -9.32 22.74 9.65
C LEU A 7 -7.79 22.96 9.60
N SER A 8 -7.31 24.13 10.04
CA SER A 8 -5.87 24.44 10.02
C SER A 8 -5.06 23.52 10.95
N ARG A 9 -5.67 23.04 12.03
CA ARG A 9 -5.04 22.06 12.94
C ARG A 9 -4.93 20.68 12.29
N VAL A 10 -5.99 20.27 11.59
CA VAL A 10 -6.02 19.02 10.82
C VAL A 10 -5.02 19.08 9.67
N GLU A 11 -4.89 20.21 8.97
CA GLU A 11 -3.87 20.43 7.93
C GLU A 11 -2.44 20.26 8.46
N LEU A 12 -2.18 20.62 9.71
CA LEU A 12 -0.89 20.43 10.38
C LEU A 12 -0.67 18.99 10.89
N GLY A 13 -1.62 18.09 10.65
CA GLY A 13 -1.50 16.67 10.98
C GLY A 13 -2.26 16.22 12.22
N GLU A 14 -3.03 17.10 12.87
CA GLU A 14 -3.82 16.73 14.04
C GLU A 14 -5.05 15.89 13.67
N GLU A 15 -5.33 14.84 14.44
CA GLU A 15 -6.57 14.08 14.34
C GLU A 15 -7.58 14.55 15.39
N ILE A 16 -8.81 14.86 14.96
CA ILE A 16 -9.88 15.34 15.85
C ILE A 16 -11.03 14.35 15.85
N ILE A 17 -11.35 13.78 17.02
CA ILE A 17 -12.52 12.92 17.22
C ILE A 17 -13.72 13.80 17.58
N ILE A 18 -14.82 13.63 16.85
CA ILE A 18 -16.11 14.27 17.12
C ILE A 18 -16.98 13.25 17.83
N SER A 19 -17.39 13.56 19.06
CA SER A 19 -18.26 12.72 19.87
C SER A 19 -19.64 13.35 20.08
N ASN A 20 -20.69 12.54 20.01
CA ASN A 20 -22.04 12.91 20.45
C ASN A 20 -22.31 12.27 21.82
N ARG A 21 -22.48 13.07 22.88
CA ARG A 21 -22.70 12.60 24.26
C ARG A 21 -21.63 11.60 24.74
N GLY A 22 -20.36 11.90 24.46
CA GLY A 22 -19.23 11.05 24.84
C GLY A 22 -19.00 9.84 23.95
N VAL A 23 -19.90 9.55 23.00
CA VAL A 23 -19.75 8.47 22.01
C VAL A 23 -19.12 9.02 20.73
N PRO A 24 -17.95 8.53 20.29
CA PRO A 24 -17.35 8.93 19.02
C PRO A 24 -18.29 8.66 17.84
N VAL A 25 -18.53 9.66 16.99
CA VAL A 25 -19.39 9.55 15.79
C VAL A 25 -18.69 9.87 14.49
N ALA A 26 -17.60 10.65 14.53
CA ALA A 26 -16.80 10.95 13.35
C ALA A 26 -15.34 11.27 13.74
N LYS A 27 -14.44 11.20 12.77
CA LYS A 27 -13.04 11.60 12.91
C LYS A 27 -12.63 12.49 11.75
N LEU A 28 -12.08 13.66 12.04
CA LEU A 28 -11.42 14.53 11.07
C LEU A 28 -9.93 14.17 11.08
N VAL A 29 -9.39 13.80 9.92
CA VAL A 29 -7.98 13.46 9.73
C VAL A 29 -7.41 14.22 8.54
N PRO A 30 -6.11 14.54 8.54
CA PRO A 30 -5.44 15.05 7.35
C PRO A 30 -5.61 14.06 6.20
N LEU A 31 -6.05 14.56 5.05
CA LEU A 31 -5.94 13.80 3.82
C LEU A 31 -4.46 13.81 3.42
N ARG A 32 -3.78 12.70 3.66
CA ARG A 32 -2.49 12.46 3.01
C ARG A 32 -2.81 12.19 1.55
N THR A 33 -2.49 13.12 0.66
CA THR A 33 -2.30 12.79 -0.75
C THR A 33 -1.29 11.66 -0.71
N SER A 34 -1.73 10.43 -0.99
CA SER A 34 -0.79 9.33 -1.17
C SER A 34 0.20 9.87 -2.19
N SER A 35 1.42 10.13 -1.77
CA SER A 35 2.50 10.51 -2.66
C SER A 35 2.53 9.42 -3.71
N ASN A 36 1.97 9.75 -4.86
CA ASN A 36 1.97 8.97 -6.08
C ASN A 36 1.83 7.44 -5.85
N ARG A 37 0.62 6.90 -5.77
CA ARG A 37 0.45 5.44 -5.99
C ARG A 37 1.08 5.00 -7.32
N GLN A 38 1.25 5.93 -8.26
CA GLN A 38 2.01 5.76 -9.50
C GLN A 38 3.54 5.66 -9.32
N THR A 39 4.16 6.24 -8.29
CA THR A 39 5.63 6.13 -8.09
C THR A 39 6.06 4.80 -7.52
N SER A 40 5.14 4.00 -6.96
CA SER A 40 5.45 2.66 -6.45
C SER A 40 5.21 1.55 -7.47
N LEU A 41 4.73 1.86 -8.68
CA LEU A 41 4.53 0.89 -9.75
C LEU A 41 5.71 0.91 -10.71
N GLY A 42 6.12 -0.26 -11.23
CA GLY A 42 7.18 -0.34 -12.22
C GLY A 42 8.59 -0.09 -11.68
N LEU A 43 8.82 -0.30 -10.38
CA LEU A 43 10.14 -0.18 -9.75
C LEU A 43 11.20 -1.06 -10.43
N ASP A 44 10.77 -2.19 -10.99
CA ASP A 44 11.63 -3.15 -11.70
C ASP A 44 11.47 -3.09 -13.22
N LYS A 45 10.85 -2.04 -13.76
CA LYS A 45 10.80 -1.84 -15.20
C LYS A 45 12.23 -1.85 -15.75
N GLU A 46 12.46 -2.60 -16.82
CA GLU A 46 13.76 -2.79 -17.49
C GLU A 46 14.83 -3.55 -16.67
N ARG A 47 14.56 -3.93 -15.41
CA ARG A 47 15.47 -4.77 -14.61
C ARG A 47 15.36 -6.26 -14.92
N PHE A 48 14.23 -6.67 -15.49
CA PHE A 48 13.98 -8.05 -15.88
C PHE A 48 13.33 -8.07 -17.27
N ILE A 49 13.90 -8.87 -18.16
CA ILE A 49 13.34 -9.17 -19.47
C ILE A 49 12.87 -10.62 -19.40
N VAL A 50 11.58 -10.84 -19.64
CA VAL A 50 11.00 -12.18 -19.66
C VAL A 50 11.65 -12.96 -20.82
N PRO A 51 12.33 -14.09 -20.55
CA PRO A 51 12.90 -14.94 -21.60
C PRO A 51 11.82 -15.51 -22.53
N GLU A 52 12.18 -15.82 -23.78
CA GLU A 52 11.24 -16.41 -24.75
C GLU A 52 10.72 -17.79 -24.31
N ASP A 53 11.52 -18.51 -23.55
CA ASP A 53 11.24 -19.85 -23.01
C ASP A 53 10.62 -19.82 -21.60
N PHE A 54 10.10 -18.68 -21.13
CA PHE A 54 9.53 -18.56 -19.79
C PHE A 54 8.41 -19.58 -19.48
N ASN A 55 7.68 -20.01 -20.52
CA ASN A 55 6.61 -21.00 -20.39
C ASN A 55 7.07 -22.44 -20.72
N ALA A 56 8.36 -22.66 -20.95
CA ALA A 56 8.92 -23.99 -21.09
C ALA A 56 8.72 -24.79 -19.80
N PRO A 57 8.65 -26.13 -19.86
CA PRO A 57 8.59 -26.94 -18.66
C PRO A 57 9.79 -26.67 -17.75
N LEU A 58 9.54 -26.64 -16.44
CA LEU A 58 10.61 -26.53 -15.46
C LEU A 58 11.52 -27.78 -15.52
N PRO A 59 12.80 -27.67 -15.11
CA PRO A 59 13.67 -28.83 -14.92
C PRO A 59 13.02 -29.88 -14.01
N GLU A 60 13.27 -31.16 -14.30
CA GLU A 60 12.65 -32.30 -13.60
C GLU A 60 12.85 -32.27 -12.09
N GLU A 61 14.06 -31.91 -11.63
CA GLU A 61 14.39 -31.74 -10.21
C GLU A 61 13.54 -30.66 -9.52
N ILE A 62 13.27 -29.55 -10.21
CA ILE A 62 12.46 -28.44 -9.69
C ILE A 62 10.99 -28.84 -9.71
N LEU A 63 10.52 -29.48 -10.78
CA LEU A 63 9.16 -30.00 -10.85
C LEU A 63 8.88 -30.99 -9.72
N ALA A 64 9.80 -31.93 -9.47
CA ALA A 64 9.66 -32.92 -8.42
C ALA A 64 9.54 -32.28 -7.02
N ALA A 65 10.33 -31.23 -6.76
CA ALA A 65 10.25 -30.47 -5.51
C ALA A 65 8.90 -29.74 -5.34
N PHE A 66 8.28 -29.27 -6.43
CA PHE A 66 6.95 -28.64 -6.39
C PHE A 66 5.82 -29.67 -6.25
N GLU A 67 5.93 -30.82 -6.91
CA GLU A 67 4.92 -31.88 -6.93
C GLU A 67 5.01 -32.83 -5.73
N GLY A 68 6.05 -32.70 -4.91
CA GLY A 68 6.26 -33.55 -3.73
C GLY A 68 6.60 -35.00 -4.08
N SER A 69 7.19 -35.22 -5.26
CA SER A 69 7.61 -36.54 -5.74
C SER A 69 9.07 -36.88 -5.39
N GLU A 70 9.73 -36.06 -4.59
CA GLU A 70 10.94 -36.44 -3.85
C GLU A 70 10.56 -37.47 -2.76
N ALA A 71 10.69 -38.76 -3.09
CA ALA A 71 10.72 -39.88 -2.14
C ALA A 71 11.98 -40.72 -2.35
#